data_AF-A0AAU7Y9M8-F1
#
_entry.id   AF-A0AAU7Y9M8-F1
#
_cell.length_a   1.000
_cell.length_b   1.000
_cell.length_c   1.000
_cell.angle_alpha   90.00
_cell.angle_beta   90.00
_cell.angle_gamma   90.00
#
_symmetry.space_group_name_H-M   'P 1'
#
loop_
_entity.id
_entity.type
_entity.pdbx_description
1 polymer ?
#
loop_
_entity_poly.entity_id
_entity_poly.type
_entity_poly.pdbx_seq_one_letter_code
_entity_poly.pdbx_strand_id
1 'polypeptide(L)'
;MDWLISYRNAEGQDKSVTIRSNHLPNHKTAARCVVEHAFGDKPPRPLGNLSAMVWLASCGLEILDISLLRDDRAGQQPITFSRPGPYYRQRREAEAAQPEQPAS
;
A
#
# COMPACT_ATOMS: atom_id res chain seq x y z
N MET A 1 -11.25 13.30 3.36
CA MET A 1 -10.33 12.66 2.40
C MET A 1 -10.98 11.41 1.87
N ASP A 2 -10.72 11.08 0.62
CA ASP A 2 -11.15 9.83 0.01
C ASP A 2 -9.96 8.87 -0.09
N TRP A 3 -10.13 7.68 0.46
CA TRP A 3 -9.11 6.63 0.50
C TRP A 3 -9.55 5.46 -0.38
N LEU A 4 -8.67 5.00 -1.26
CA LEU A 4 -8.84 3.77 -2.03
C LEU A 4 -8.19 2.62 -1.28
N ILE A 5 -8.94 1.55 -1.07
CA ILE A 5 -8.42 0.28 -0.56
C ILE A 5 -8.43 -0.71 -1.70
N SER A 6 -7.24 -1.16 -2.10
CA SER A 6 -7.04 -2.22 -3.09
C SER A 6 -6.92 -3.55 -2.37
N TYR A 7 -7.65 -4.57 -2.82
CA TYR A 7 -7.66 -5.88 -2.18
C TYR A 7 -7.82 -6.99 -3.22
N ARG A 8 -7.38 -8.19 -2.88
CA ARG A 8 -7.62 -9.41 -3.64
C ARG A 8 -8.80 -10.18 -3.06
N ASN A 9 -9.71 -10.63 -3.92
CA ASN A 9 -10.85 -11.44 -3.51
C ASN A 9 -10.51 -12.94 -3.44
N ALA A 10 -11.46 -13.75 -2.94
CA ALA A 10 -11.29 -15.20 -2.82
C ALA A 10 -11.10 -15.92 -4.18
N GLU A 11 -11.46 -15.27 -5.29
CA GLU A 11 -11.28 -15.76 -6.65
C GLU A 11 -9.91 -15.35 -7.24
N GLY A 12 -9.09 -14.61 -6.48
CA GLY A 12 -7.80 -14.10 -6.93
C GLY A 12 -7.87 -12.82 -7.79
N GLN A 13 -9.04 -12.21 -7.92
CA GLN A 13 -9.24 -10.96 -8.63
C GLN A 13 -8.86 -9.76 -7.76
N ASP A 14 -8.12 -8.83 -8.34
CA ASP A 14 -7.83 -7.56 -7.70
C ASP A 14 -9.03 -6.61 -7.86
N LYS A 15 -9.54 -6.11 -6.74
CA LYS A 15 -10.69 -5.20 -6.64
C LYS A 15 -10.32 -4.01 -5.77
N SER A 16 -11.15 -2.97 -5.83
CA SER A 16 -10.93 -1.78 -5.02
C SER A 16 -12.24 -1.21 -4.48
N VAL A 17 -12.16 -0.56 -3.32
CA VAL A 17 -13.29 0.11 -2.67
C VAL A 17 -12.83 1.46 -2.12
N THR A 18 -13.68 2.47 -2.24
CA THR A 18 -13.38 3.82 -1.72
C THR A 18 -14.09 4.04 -0.39
N ILE A 19 -13.38 4.64 0.57
CA ILE A 19 -13.92 5.06 1.86
C ILE A 19 -13.61 6.53 2.13
N ARG A 20 -14.61 7.26 2.63
CA ARG A 20 -14.43 8.64 3.09
C ARG A 20 -14.02 8.65 4.56
N SER A 21 -12.89 9.28 4.86
CA SER A 21 -12.38 9.42 6.23
C SER A 21 -11.55 10.69 6.38
N ASN A 22 -11.45 11.21 7.60
CA ASN A 22 -10.59 12.36 7.92
C ASN A 22 -9.13 11.96 8.21
N HIS A 23 -8.89 10.67 8.44
CA HIS A 23 -7.58 10.09 8.77
C HIS A 23 -7.36 8.81 7.96
N LEU A 24 -6.11 8.35 7.90
CA LEU A 24 -5.77 7.02 7.37
C LEU A 24 -6.66 5.96 8.04
N PRO A 25 -7.44 5.17 7.28
CA PRO A 25 -8.28 4.14 7.84
C PRO A 25 -7.44 3.11 8.61
N ASN A 26 -7.83 2.82 9.86
CA ASN A 26 -7.20 1.73 10.59
C ASN A 26 -7.57 0.37 9.99
N HIS A 27 -6.77 -0.66 10.31
CA HIS A 27 -6.95 -2.01 9.78
C HIS A 27 -8.36 -2.59 9.99
N LYS A 28 -9.03 -2.28 11.11
CA LYS A 28 -10.40 -2.77 11.38
C LYS A 28 -11.42 -2.14 10.44
N THR A 29 -11.29 -0.84 10.22
CA THR A 29 -12.18 -0.07 9.32
C THR A 29 -11.97 -0.52 7.88
N ALA A 30 -10.72 -0.67 7.46
CA ALA A 30 -10.38 -1.15 6.13
C ALA A 30 -10.91 -2.58 5.90
N ALA A 31 -10.69 -3.49 6.85
CA ALA A 31 -11.18 -4.86 6.75
C ALA A 31 -12.70 -4.93 6.64
N ARG A 32 -13.42 -4.18 7.48
CA ARG A 32 -14.88 -4.11 7.42
C ARG A 32 -15.38 -3.63 6.06
N CYS A 33 -14.81 -2.54 5.56
CA CYS A 33 -15.16 -1.98 4.25
C CYS A 33 -14.96 -2.99 3.12
N VAL A 34 -13.82 -3.69 3.13
CA VAL A 34 -13.49 -4.73 2.14
C VAL A 34 -14.47 -5.90 2.22
N VAL A 35 -14.81 -6.38 3.42
CA VAL A 35 -15.76 -7.49 3.60
C VAL A 35 -17.17 -7.09 3.16
N GLU A 36 -17.66 -5.91 3.56
CA GLU A 36 -18.97 -5.39 3.14
C GLU A 36 -19.03 -5.25 1.61
N HIS A 37 -17.96 -4.75 0.99
CA HIS A 37 -17.90 -4.63 -0.46
C HIS A 37 -17.82 -5.98 -1.19
N ALA A 38 -17.06 -6.95 -0.66
CA ALA A 38 -16.89 -8.26 -1.30
C ALA A 38 -18.14 -9.15 -1.22
N PHE A 39 -18.93 -9.04 -0.14
CA PHE A 39 -20.07 -9.92 0.14
C PHE A 39 -21.44 -9.22 0.02
N GLY A 40 -21.48 -7.91 -0.21
CA GLY A 40 -22.71 -7.14 -0.41
C GLY A 40 -23.64 -7.20 0.80
N ASP A 41 -24.89 -7.61 0.58
CA ASP A 41 -25.97 -7.54 1.57
C ASP A 41 -25.82 -8.49 2.77
N LYS A 42 -24.98 -9.52 2.67
CA LYS A 42 -24.74 -10.51 3.74
C LYS A 42 -23.25 -10.72 4.01
N PRO A 43 -22.58 -9.72 4.61
CA PRO A 43 -21.18 -9.87 4.98
C PRO A 43 -21.01 -10.85 6.14
N PRO A 44 -20.00 -11.74 6.10
CA PRO A 44 -19.65 -12.57 7.23
C PRO A 44 -19.27 -11.68 8.41
N ARG A 45 -19.85 -11.93 9.59
CA ARG A 45 -19.49 -11.17 10.79
C ARG A 45 -18.06 -11.51 11.23
N PRO A 46 -17.33 -10.56 11.81
CA PRO A 46 -16.05 -10.87 12.44
C PRO A 46 -16.27 -11.94 13.53
N LEU A 47 -15.44 -12.98 13.53
CA LEU A 47 -15.50 -14.03 14.54
C LEU A 47 -14.93 -13.50 15.87
N GLY A 48 -15.74 -12.75 16.62
CA GLY A 48 -15.42 -12.26 17.96
C GLY A 48 -14.09 -11.49 18.05
N ASN A 49 -13.10 -12.10 18.72
CA ASN A 49 -11.82 -11.49 19.10
C ASN A 49 -10.74 -11.55 17.99
N LEU A 50 -11.08 -12.00 16.79
CA LEU A 50 -10.10 -12.09 15.71
C LEU A 50 -9.54 -10.72 15.32
N SER A 51 -8.26 -10.70 14.95
CA SER A 51 -7.67 -9.53 14.33
C SER A 51 -8.31 -9.30 12.95
N ALA A 52 -8.27 -8.04 12.50
CA ALA A 52 -8.79 -7.66 11.19
C ALA A 52 -8.17 -8.49 10.04
N MET A 53 -6.86 -8.79 10.14
CA MET A 53 -6.15 -9.59 9.14
C MET A 53 -6.61 -11.05 9.14
N VAL A 54 -6.83 -11.65 10.32
CA VAL A 54 -7.30 -13.05 10.39
C VAL A 54 -8.73 -13.16 9.88
N TRP A 55 -9.58 -12.17 10.15
CA TRP A 55 -10.93 -12.14 9.60
C TRP A 55 -10.92 -12.04 8.07
N LEU A 56 -10.12 -11.15 7.48
CA LEU A 56 -9.96 -11.07 6.03
C LEU A 56 -9.47 -12.40 5.44
N ALA A 57 -8.42 -12.99 6.02
CA ALA A 57 -7.89 -14.26 5.57
C ALA A 57 -8.93 -15.40 5.64
N SER A 58 -9.76 -15.44 6.69
CA SER A 58 -10.85 -16.43 6.82
C SER A 58 -11.94 -16.27 5.75
N CYS A 59 -12.05 -15.08 5.15
CA CYS A 59 -12.95 -14.79 4.04
C CYS A 59 -12.27 -14.97 2.67
N GLY A 60 -11.00 -15.38 2.62
CA GLY A 60 -10.21 -15.44 1.39
C GLY A 60 -9.87 -14.06 0.82
N LEU A 61 -9.84 -13.02 1.65
CA LEU A 61 -9.58 -11.64 1.26
C LEU A 61 -8.19 -11.18 1.73
N GLU A 62 -7.52 -10.36 0.93
CA GLU A 62 -6.21 -9.79 1.26
C GLU A 62 -6.17 -8.30 0.87
N ILE A 63 -5.85 -7.40 1.80
CA ILE A 63 -5.61 -5.99 1.46
C ILE A 63 -4.21 -5.87 0.86
N LEU A 64 -4.13 -5.29 -0.34
CA LEU A 64 -2.89 -5.08 -1.08
C LEU A 64 -2.30 -3.70 -0.79
N ASP A 65 -3.13 -2.65 -0.79
CA ASP A 65 -2.70 -1.28 -0.59
C ASP A 65 -3.83 -0.37 -0.06
N ILE A 66 -3.45 0.72 0.62
CA ILE A 66 -4.34 1.79 1.06
C ILE A 66 -3.75 3.12 0.59
N SER A 67 -4.39 3.72 -0.41
CA SER A 67 -3.92 4.91 -1.09
C SER A 67 -4.88 6.09 -0.87
N LEU A 68 -4.34 7.30 -0.71
CA LEU A 68 -5.12 8.53 -0.65
C LEU A 68 -5.46 8.99 -2.08
N LEU A 69 -6.74 9.04 -2.44
CA LEU A 69 -7.20 9.51 -3.77
C LEU A 69 -7.32 11.02 -3.84
N ARG A 70 -7.94 11.60 -2.81
CA ARG A 70 -8.25 13.02 -2.77
C ARG A 70 -8.13 13.54 -1.35
N ASP A 71 -7.26 14.53 -1.18
CA ASP A 71 -7.27 15.39 -0.01
C ASP A 71 -8.01 16.67 -0.37
N ASP A 72 -9.17 16.89 0.26
CA ASP A 72 -9.92 18.15 0.10
C ASP A 72 -9.26 19.30 0.88
N ARG A 73 -8.14 19.06 1.57
CA ARG A 73 -7.32 20.11 2.18
C ARG A 73 -6.61 20.91 1.10
N ALA A 74 -7.04 22.16 0.91
CA ALA A 74 -6.36 23.11 0.05
C ALA A 74 -4.88 23.23 0.46
N GLY A 75 -3.96 22.81 -0.42
CA GLY A 75 -2.52 23.12 -0.30
C GLY A 75 -1.56 21.95 -0.03
N GLN A 76 -2.02 20.69 0.05
CA GLN A 76 -1.12 19.54 0.20
C GLN A 76 -0.91 18.81 -1.13
N GLN A 77 0.28 18.98 -1.72
CA GLN A 77 0.76 18.18 -2.84
C GLN A 77 0.84 16.70 -2.41
N PRO A 78 0.51 15.74 -3.29
CA PRO A 78 0.67 14.31 -3.00
C PRO A 78 2.13 14.02 -2.61
N ILE A 79 2.34 13.28 -1.52
CA ILE A 79 3.68 12.82 -1.17
C ILE A 79 4.03 11.69 -2.13
N THR A 80 4.73 12.02 -3.21
CA THR A 80 5.28 11.02 -4.13
C THR A 80 6.39 10.26 -3.41
N PHE A 81 6.11 9.02 -2.99
CA PHE A 81 7.15 8.12 -2.50
C PHE A 81 7.96 7.59 -3.69
N SER A 82 9.01 8.31 -4.07
CA SER A 82 10.03 7.78 -4.97
C SER A 82 10.77 6.66 -4.23
N ARG A 83 10.70 5.42 -4.76
CA ARG A 83 11.57 4.34 -4.26
C ARG A 83 13.03 4.82 -4.35
N PRO A 84 13.81 4.80 -3.25
CA PRO A 84 15.23 5.10 -3.35
C PRO A 84 15.89 4.11 -4.32
N GLY A 85 16.71 4.63 -5.24
CA GLY A 85 17.44 3.82 -6.20
C GLY A 85 18.36 2.80 -5.49
N PRO A 86 18.67 1.66 -6.14
CA PRO A 86 19.50 0.63 -5.53
C PRO A 86 20.89 1.17 -5.19
N TYR A 87 21.31 0.99 -3.94
CA TYR A 87 22.53 1.56 -3.32
C TYR A 87 23.87 0.97 -3.85
N TYR A 88 23.85 0.17 -4.92
CA TYR A 88 25.02 -0.59 -5.39
C TYR A 88 25.37 -0.28 -6.84
N ARG A 89 25.88 0.94 -7.11
CA ARG A 89 26.64 1.17 -8.36
C ARG A 89 27.57 2.38 -8.36
N GLN A 90 28.37 2.58 -7.30
CA GLN A 90 29.33 3.70 -7.27
C GLN A 90 30.72 3.33 -6.78
N ARG A 91 31.14 2.07 -6.96
CA ARG A 91 32.48 1.61 -6.57
C ARG A 91 33.25 0.88 -7.69
N ARG A 92 33.06 1.31 -8.93
CA ARG A 92 33.91 0.89 -10.08
C ARG A 92 34.53 2.03 -10.86
N GLU A 93 34.02 3.26 -10.75
CA GLU A 93 34.58 4.40 -11.47
C GLU A 93 35.73 5.09 -10.71
N ALA A 94 35.90 4.81 -9.42
CA ALA A 94 37.00 5.35 -8.62
C ALA A 94 38.35 4.62 -8.81
N GLU A 95 38.37 3.43 -9.45
CA GLU A 95 39.59 2.62 -9.62
C GLU A 95 40.17 2.72 -11.05
N ALA A 96 39.43 3.28 -12.01
CA ALA A 96 39.88 3.41 -13.41
C ALA A 96 40.59 4.74 -13.71
N ALA A 97 40.74 5.64 -12.72
CA ALA A 97 41.37 6.94 -12.89
C ALA A 97 42.67 7.06 -12.08
N GLN A 98 43.60 6.12 -12.27
CA GLN A 98 45.02 6.39 -12.02
C GLN A 98 45.66 6.87 -13.33
N PRO A 99 46.10 8.13 -13.44
CA PRO A 99 46.96 8.54 -14.54
C PRO A 99 48.38 8.00 -14.28
N GLU A 100 48.94 7.28 -15.26
CA GLU A 100 50.39 7.09 -15.37
C GLU A 100 51.07 8.47 -15.32
N GLN A 101 51.88 8.73 -14.31
CA GLN A 101 52.80 9.87 -14.31
C GLN A 101 54.13 9.44 -14.93
N PRO A 102 54.69 10.20 -15.90
CA PRO A 102 56.06 10.01 -16.35
C PRO A 102 57.03 10.91 -15.57
N ALA A 103 58.18 10.37 -15.19
CA ALA A 103 59.43 11.09 -14.91
C ALA A 103 60.55 10.03 -14.81
N SER A 104 61.76 10.17 -15.34
CA SER A 104 62.47 11.23 -16.07
C SER A 104 63.61 10.55 -16.84
#